data_AF-A0A7V9NCV8-F1
#
_entry.id   AF-A0A7V9NCV8-F1
#
_cell.length_a   1.000
_cell.length_b   1.000
_cell.length_c   1.000
_cell.angle_alpha   90.00
_cell.angle_beta   90.00
_cell.angle_gamma   90.00
#
_symmetry.space_group_name_H-M   'P 1'
#
loop_
_entity.id
_entity.type
_entity.pdbx_description
1 polymer ?
#
loop_
_entity_poly.entity_id
_entity_poly.type
_entity_poly.pdbx_seq_one_letter_code
_entity_poly.pdbx_strand_id
1 'polypeptide(L)'
;MTMADEERDEEEEQARPRPRVVDKRISSRSAATAPTNDPVDREPAPPSPPEPEAAPPAPGPVTSPAAEAATGAEEPIWTPEQEAEAQRMVEQISQVSSRDWVADAAIRLANVAGVKLDGGDRVEAQLAIDALAGLVNAVGNDLGEAQAPLRQMLAQLQMAFAQGVVPPP
;
A
#
# COMPACT_ATOMS: atom_id res chain seq x y z
N MET A 1 56.14 7.27 -18.35
CA MET A 1 55.16 6.37 -17.73
C MET A 1 54.76 5.39 -18.81
N THR A 2 55.21 4.16 -18.65
CA THR A 2 55.33 3.13 -19.69
C THR A 2 54.11 2.22 -19.62
N MET A 3 53.64 1.66 -20.74
CA MET A 3 52.53 0.68 -20.80
C MET A 3 52.73 -0.54 -19.88
N ALA A 4 53.93 -0.76 -19.34
CA ALA A 4 54.24 -1.79 -18.35
C ALA A 4 53.77 -1.46 -16.91
N ASP A 5 53.38 -0.21 -16.62
CA ASP A 5 52.79 0.16 -15.33
C ASP A 5 51.28 -0.15 -15.28
N GLU A 6 50.56 -0.10 -16.41
CA GLU A 6 49.11 -0.40 -16.48
C GLU A 6 48.80 -1.89 -16.31
N GLU A 7 49.62 -2.80 -16.84
CA GLU A 7 49.40 -4.25 -16.68
C GLU A 7 49.61 -4.74 -15.23
N ARG A 8 50.31 -3.95 -14.40
CA ARG A 8 50.62 -4.30 -13.01
C ARG A 8 49.49 -3.96 -12.05
N ASP A 9 48.72 -2.91 -12.35
CA ASP A 9 47.54 -2.52 -11.56
C ASP A 9 46.35 -3.47 -11.79
N GLU A 10 46.23 -4.10 -12.97
CA GLU A 10 45.14 -5.05 -13.29
C GLU A 10 45.28 -6.43 -12.60
N GLU A 11 46.51 -6.83 -12.24
CA GLU A 11 46.76 -8.08 -11.50
C GLU A 11 46.44 -7.96 -9.99
N GLU A 12 46.52 -6.75 -9.40
CA GLU A 12 46.21 -6.53 -7.98
C GLU A 12 44.70 -6.44 -7.68
N GLU A 13 43.86 -6.12 -8.67
CA GLU A 13 42.40 -6.00 -8.46
C GLU A 13 41.65 -7.36 -8.46
N GLN A 14 42.25 -8.41 -9.05
CA GLN A 14 41.67 -9.76 -9.11
C GLN A 14 41.84 -10.58 -7.81
N ALA A 15 42.61 -10.08 -6.84
CA ALA A 15 42.90 -10.79 -5.59
C ALA A 15 41.92 -10.51 -4.44
N ARG A 16 40.76 -9.88 -4.69
CA ARG A 16 39.74 -9.65 -3.65
C ARG A 16 38.84 -10.89 -3.44
N PRO A 17 38.89 -11.56 -2.27
CA PRO A 17 38.08 -12.74 -2.02
C PRO A 17 36.60 -12.38 -1.92
N ARG A 18 35.76 -13.02 -2.76
CA ARG A 18 34.30 -12.84 -2.75
C ARG A 18 33.72 -13.33 -1.41
N PRO A 19 32.82 -12.58 -0.75
CA PRO A 19 32.16 -13.03 0.47
C PRO A 19 31.30 -14.27 0.17
N ARG A 20 31.52 -15.36 0.91
CA ARG A 20 30.74 -16.60 0.79
C ARG A 20 29.36 -16.39 1.42
N VAL A 21 28.32 -16.61 0.63
CA VAL A 21 26.93 -16.69 1.10
C VAL A 21 26.80 -17.94 1.98
N VAL A 22 26.44 -17.76 3.25
CA VAL A 22 26.19 -18.87 4.17
C VAL A 22 24.69 -19.22 4.12
N ASP A 23 24.35 -20.31 3.45
CA ASP A 23 23.01 -20.92 3.46
C ASP A 23 22.67 -21.43 4.87
N LYS A 24 21.83 -20.68 5.62
CA LYS A 24 21.23 -21.16 6.87
C LYS A 24 19.98 -22.00 6.58
N ARG A 25 20.17 -23.21 6.03
CA ARG A 25 19.15 -24.27 6.08
C ARG A 25 19.37 -25.14 7.31
N ILE A 26 18.79 -24.76 8.44
CA ILE A 26 18.65 -25.66 9.58
C ILE A 26 17.37 -26.47 9.36
N SER A 27 17.55 -27.69 8.87
CA SER A 27 16.59 -28.79 8.96
C SER A 27 16.82 -29.60 10.23
N SER A 28 15.74 -29.83 10.97
CA SER A 28 15.50 -30.98 11.86
C SER A 28 13.98 -30.96 12.10
N ARG A 29 13.10 -31.78 11.51
CA ARG A 29 13.02 -33.23 11.21
C ARG A 29 13.12 -34.14 12.44
N SER A 30 12.03 -34.90 12.61
CA SER A 30 11.77 -36.12 13.42
C SER A 30 11.31 -35.90 14.86
N ALA A 31 10.30 -36.62 15.41
CA ALA A 31 9.47 -37.77 14.97
C ALA A 31 8.23 -37.82 15.91
N ALA A 32 6.98 -38.01 15.46
CA ALA A 32 6.30 -39.21 14.96
C ALA A 32 6.09 -40.35 16.00
N THR A 33 4.83 -40.55 16.44
CA THR A 33 4.21 -41.89 16.60
C THR A 33 2.68 -41.78 16.57
N ALA A 34 2.06 -42.35 15.55
CA ALA A 34 0.69 -42.88 15.51
C ALA A 34 0.82 -44.40 15.25
N PRO A 35 -0.21 -45.23 14.99
CA PRO A 35 -1.69 -45.17 15.19
C PRO A 35 -2.23 -46.49 15.82
N THR A 36 -3.57 -46.69 15.94
CA THR A 36 -4.30 -47.95 15.57
C THR A 36 -5.80 -47.89 15.95
N ASN A 37 -6.66 -48.27 14.98
CA ASN A 37 -8.14 -48.42 14.98
C ASN A 37 -8.64 -49.56 15.93
N ASP A 38 -9.92 -49.84 16.26
CA ASP A 38 -11.24 -49.77 15.58
C ASP A 38 -12.38 -50.15 16.61
N PRO A 39 -13.66 -50.45 16.27
CA PRO A 39 -14.88 -49.69 16.61
C PRO A 39 -15.82 -50.34 17.67
N VAL A 40 -16.80 -49.59 18.20
CA VAL A 40 -18.01 -50.19 18.82
C VAL A 40 -19.27 -49.41 18.45
N ASP A 41 -20.08 -50.01 17.59
CA ASP A 41 -21.51 -49.72 17.39
C ASP A 41 -22.30 -49.83 18.72
N ARG A 42 -23.05 -48.78 19.08
CA ARG A 42 -24.21 -48.91 19.98
C ARG A 42 -25.31 -47.93 19.59
N GLU A 43 -26.40 -48.50 19.11
CA GLU A 43 -27.71 -47.93 18.73
C GLU A 43 -28.44 -47.25 19.94
N PRO A 44 -29.41 -46.32 19.73
CA PRO A 44 -29.65 -45.16 20.61
C PRO A 44 -30.91 -45.21 21.51
N ALA A 45 -31.10 -44.09 22.27
CA ALA A 45 -32.32 -43.51 22.89
C ALA A 45 -32.51 -43.72 24.42
N PRO A 46 -33.32 -42.88 25.13
CA PRO A 46 -33.85 -41.51 24.87
C PRO A 46 -33.57 -40.51 26.06
N PRO A 47 -34.01 -39.24 26.00
CA PRO A 47 -33.54 -38.14 26.87
C PRO A 47 -34.46 -37.84 28.08
N SER A 48 -33.99 -37.02 29.04
CA SER A 48 -34.58 -35.71 29.51
C SER A 48 -33.96 -35.26 30.88
N PRO A 49 -34.26 -34.04 31.45
CA PRO A 49 -33.36 -32.89 31.74
C PRO A 49 -33.25 -32.65 33.29
N PRO A 50 -32.61 -31.61 33.91
CA PRO A 50 -32.44 -30.17 33.59
C PRO A 50 -30.96 -29.70 33.74
N GLU A 51 -30.49 -28.50 33.39
CA GLU A 51 -30.83 -27.15 33.85
C GLU A 51 -30.33 -26.12 32.82
N PRO A 52 -31.11 -25.09 32.46
CA PRO A 52 -30.68 -24.04 31.55
C PRO A 52 -29.74 -23.06 32.27
N GLU A 53 -28.45 -23.22 32.04
CA GLU A 53 -27.45 -22.21 32.36
C GLU A 53 -27.74 -20.94 31.54
N ALA A 54 -27.80 -19.82 32.24
CA ALA A 54 -28.33 -18.55 31.78
C ALA A 54 -27.65 -18.08 30.49
N ALA A 55 -28.45 -17.97 29.42
CA ALA A 55 -28.04 -17.27 28.21
C ALA A 55 -27.71 -15.80 28.55
N PRO A 56 -26.62 -15.23 27.99
CA PRO A 56 -26.41 -13.79 28.05
C PRO A 56 -27.58 -13.08 27.32
N PRO A 57 -28.01 -11.90 27.80
CA PRO A 57 -29.15 -11.20 27.23
C PRO A 57 -28.89 -10.90 25.75
N ALA A 58 -29.88 -11.24 24.91
CA ALA A 58 -29.91 -10.82 23.52
C ALA A 58 -29.71 -9.30 23.43
N PRO A 59 -28.90 -8.77 22.48
CA PRO A 59 -28.95 -7.37 22.16
C PRO A 59 -30.39 -7.07 21.71
N GLY A 60 -31.10 -6.24 22.50
CA GLY A 60 -32.38 -5.70 22.10
C GLY A 60 -32.24 -4.99 20.75
N PRO A 61 -33.34 -4.80 20.00
CA PRO A 61 -33.30 -4.02 18.78
C PRO A 61 -32.79 -2.63 19.14
N VAL A 62 -31.56 -2.32 18.73
CA VAL A 62 -31.09 -0.95 18.65
C VAL A 62 -31.99 -0.26 17.63
N THR A 63 -33.05 0.37 18.12
CA THR A 63 -33.80 1.38 17.39
C THR A 63 -32.79 2.44 17.02
N SER A 64 -32.24 2.31 15.81
CA SER A 64 -31.36 3.29 15.21
C SER A 64 -32.14 4.60 15.12
N PRO A 65 -31.74 5.68 15.82
CA PRO A 65 -32.34 6.98 15.61
C PRO A 65 -31.69 7.60 14.37
N ALA A 66 -32.00 7.04 13.20
CA ALA A 66 -31.57 7.57 11.90
C ALA A 66 -32.40 6.93 10.77
N ALA A 67 -33.71 6.84 10.95
CA ALA A 67 -34.65 6.47 9.89
C ALA A 67 -35.72 7.55 9.76
N GLU A 68 -35.33 8.82 9.75
CA GLU A 68 -36.22 9.97 9.49
C GLU A 68 -35.39 11.18 9.02
N ALA A 69 -34.83 11.07 7.81
CA ALA A 69 -34.44 12.20 6.95
C ALA A 69 -34.12 11.68 5.54
N ALA A 70 -35.09 11.02 4.91
CA ALA A 70 -35.05 10.73 3.48
C ALA A 70 -36.40 11.13 2.86
N THR A 71 -36.76 12.39 3.06
CA THR A 71 -37.93 13.00 2.42
C THR A 71 -37.43 14.21 1.65
N GLY A 72 -37.23 14.03 0.34
CA GLY A 72 -36.95 15.10 -0.60
C GLY A 72 -35.46 15.43 -0.78
N ALA A 73 -34.71 14.57 -1.48
CA ALA A 73 -33.61 15.10 -2.28
C ALA A 73 -34.25 15.92 -3.40
N GLU A 74 -34.40 17.23 -3.19
CA GLU A 74 -34.65 18.15 -4.30
C GLU A 74 -33.51 17.94 -5.29
N GLU A 75 -33.80 17.35 -6.46
CA GLU A 75 -32.85 17.36 -7.57
C GLU A 75 -32.44 18.82 -7.77
N PRO A 76 -31.13 19.14 -7.73
CA PRO A 76 -30.71 20.51 -7.93
C PRO A 76 -31.19 20.95 -9.31
N ILE A 77 -32.16 21.89 -9.35
CA ILE A 77 -32.69 22.43 -10.59
C ILE A 77 -31.60 23.29 -11.21
N TRP A 78 -30.88 22.73 -12.18
CA TRP A 78 -29.82 23.45 -12.89
C TRP A 78 -30.44 24.46 -13.84
N THR A 79 -29.84 25.65 -13.90
CA THR A 79 -30.20 26.62 -14.93
C THR A 79 -29.65 26.14 -16.29
N PRO A 80 -30.30 26.48 -17.43
CA PRO A 80 -29.81 26.08 -18.75
C PRO A 80 -28.36 26.51 -19.02
N GLU A 81 -27.93 27.63 -18.42
CA GLU A 81 -26.55 28.12 -18.51
C GLU A 81 -25.56 27.24 -17.73
N GLN A 82 -25.93 26.81 -16.52
CA GLN A 82 -25.12 25.88 -15.72
C GLN A 82 -25.01 24.51 -16.39
N GLU A 83 -26.08 24.03 -17.04
CA GLU A 83 -26.04 22.77 -17.77
C GLU A 83 -25.08 22.84 -18.98
N ALA A 84 -25.11 23.94 -19.74
CA ALA A 84 -24.19 24.16 -20.85
C ALA A 84 -22.73 24.35 -20.40
N GLU A 85 -22.48 24.94 -19.24
CA GLU A 85 -21.13 25.01 -18.66
C GLU A 85 -20.64 23.64 -18.18
N ALA A 86 -21.49 22.88 -17.48
CA ALA A 86 -21.15 21.54 -17.04
C ALA A 86 -20.85 20.60 -18.21
N GLN A 87 -21.62 20.66 -19.29
CA GLN A 87 -21.37 19.87 -20.51
C GLN A 87 -20.02 20.23 -21.14
N ARG A 88 -19.66 21.52 -21.20
CA ARG A 88 -18.33 21.95 -21.68
C ARG A 88 -17.21 21.42 -20.80
N MET A 89 -17.38 21.40 -19.48
CA MET A 89 -16.38 20.82 -18.56
C MET A 89 -16.25 19.30 -18.75
N VAL A 90 -17.37 18.59 -18.91
CA VAL A 90 -17.36 17.14 -19.16
C VAL A 90 -16.62 16.82 -20.46
N GLU A 91 -16.89 17.57 -21.53
CA GLU A 91 -16.19 17.42 -22.80
C GLU A 91 -14.68 17.63 -22.62
N GLN A 92 -14.26 18.68 -21.91
CA GLN A 92 -12.83 18.93 -21.65
C GLN A 92 -12.18 17.81 -20.83
N ILE A 93 -12.84 17.34 -19.77
CA ILE A 93 -12.32 16.26 -18.93
C ILE A 93 -12.18 14.97 -19.74
N SER A 94 -13.16 14.66 -20.61
CA SER A 94 -13.14 13.46 -21.44
C SER A 94 -12.03 13.43 -22.49
N GLN A 95 -11.46 14.58 -22.84
CA GLN A 95 -10.37 14.67 -23.83
C GLN A 95 -9.02 14.22 -23.25
N VAL A 96 -8.83 14.35 -21.94
CA VAL A 96 -7.58 14.00 -21.26
C VAL A 96 -7.66 12.57 -20.76
N SER A 97 -6.62 11.78 -21.04
CA SER A 97 -6.62 10.39 -20.58
C SER A 97 -6.53 10.33 -19.05
N SER A 98 -7.23 9.36 -18.44
CA SER A 98 -7.13 9.16 -16.98
C SER A 98 -5.69 8.87 -16.53
N ARG A 99 -4.86 8.29 -17.41
CA ARG A 99 -3.43 8.10 -17.17
C ARG A 99 -2.71 9.44 -16.94
N ASP A 100 -2.97 10.43 -17.79
CA ASP A 100 -2.32 11.74 -17.69
C ASP A 100 -2.77 12.47 -16.42
N TRP A 101 -4.04 12.36 -16.05
CA TRP A 101 -4.55 12.87 -14.77
C TRP A 101 -3.83 12.28 -13.57
N VAL A 102 -3.62 10.96 -13.57
CA VAL A 102 -2.92 10.25 -12.48
C VAL A 102 -1.44 10.63 -12.45
N ALA A 103 -0.80 10.79 -13.61
CA ALA A 103 0.58 11.25 -13.69
C ALA A 103 0.73 12.69 -13.16
N ASP A 104 -0.17 13.60 -13.53
CA ASP A 104 -0.17 14.98 -13.00
C ASP A 104 -0.39 15.02 -11.49
N ALA A 105 -1.33 14.20 -10.98
CA ALA A 105 -1.54 14.05 -9.53
C ALA A 105 -0.28 13.55 -8.81
N ALA A 106 0.42 12.57 -9.37
CA ALA A 106 1.68 12.06 -8.82
C ALA A 106 2.76 13.15 -8.78
N ILE A 107 2.90 13.94 -9.85
CA ILE A 107 3.85 15.07 -9.91
C ILE A 107 3.50 16.10 -8.82
N ARG A 108 2.22 16.45 -8.65
CA ARG A 108 1.78 17.37 -7.59
C ARG A 108 2.13 16.85 -6.20
N LEU A 109 1.90 15.56 -5.91
CA LEU A 109 2.27 14.96 -4.63
C LEU A 109 3.79 15.04 -4.38
N ALA A 110 4.60 14.78 -5.41
CA ALA A 110 6.04 14.89 -5.30
C ALA A 110 6.52 16.33 -5.02
N ASN A 111 5.91 17.32 -5.70
CA ASN A 111 6.20 18.73 -5.46
C ASN A 111 5.81 19.16 -4.04
N VAL A 112 4.64 18.73 -3.57
CA VAL A 112 4.19 18.97 -2.19
C VAL A 112 5.18 18.36 -1.19
N ALA A 113 5.58 17.11 -1.39
CA ALA A 113 6.58 16.45 -0.55
C ALA A 113 7.90 17.23 -0.49
N GLY A 114 8.43 17.65 -1.64
CA GLY A 114 9.66 18.45 -1.71
C GLY A 114 9.55 19.78 -0.96
N VAL A 115 8.49 20.55 -1.20
CA VAL A 115 8.26 21.83 -0.51
C VAL A 115 8.11 21.64 1.00
N LYS A 116 7.42 20.58 1.44
CA LYS A 116 7.25 20.27 2.86
C LYS A 116 8.56 19.84 3.53
N LEU A 117 9.38 19.05 2.83
CA LEU A 117 10.73 18.69 3.28
C LEU A 117 11.61 19.93 3.46
N ASP A 118 11.65 20.81 2.45
CA ASP A 118 12.45 22.04 2.48
C ASP A 118 11.98 22.98 3.61
N GLY A 119 10.67 23.01 3.88
CA GLY A 119 10.08 23.75 4.99
C GLY A 119 10.26 23.10 6.38
N GLY A 120 10.86 21.90 6.46
CA GLY A 120 11.06 21.16 7.71
C GLY A 120 9.81 20.49 8.28
N ASP A 121 8.68 20.55 7.57
CA ASP A 121 7.40 19.94 7.96
C ASP A 121 7.38 18.46 7.55
N ARG A 122 7.98 17.64 8.40
CA ARG A 122 8.17 16.21 8.13
C ARG A 122 6.89 15.40 8.12
N VAL A 123 5.93 15.75 8.97
CA VAL A 123 4.69 14.97 9.06
C VAL A 123 3.91 15.09 7.76
N GLU A 124 3.77 16.31 7.25
CA GLU A 124 3.10 16.55 5.97
C GLU A 124 3.93 16.03 4.78
N ALA A 125 5.26 16.15 4.83
CA ALA A 125 6.13 15.56 3.82
C ALA A 125 5.97 14.04 3.73
N GLN A 126 5.96 13.34 4.87
CA GLN A 126 5.78 11.90 4.95
C GLN A 126 4.44 11.48 4.33
N LEU A 127 3.36 12.18 4.68
CA LEU A 127 2.03 11.91 4.13
C LEU A 127 2.01 12.03 2.60
N ALA A 128 2.63 13.07 2.04
CA ALA A 128 2.72 13.26 0.59
C ALA A 128 3.58 12.17 -0.09
N ILE A 129 4.69 11.77 0.53
CA ILE A 129 5.57 10.69 0.05
C ILE A 129 4.82 9.35 0.05
N ASP A 130 4.07 9.05 1.10
CA ASP A 130 3.30 7.81 1.22
C ASP A 130 2.14 7.77 0.22
N ALA A 131 1.45 8.90 0.01
CA ALA A 131 0.42 9.00 -1.02
C ALA A 131 1.00 8.79 -2.43
N LEU A 132 2.16 9.38 -2.72
CA LEU A 132 2.87 9.17 -3.98
C LEU A 132 3.28 7.70 -4.15
N ALA A 133 3.82 7.08 -3.09
CA ALA A 133 4.20 5.68 -3.10
C ALA A 133 3.00 4.76 -3.35
N GLY A 134 1.88 5.01 -2.67
CA GLY A 134 0.64 4.27 -2.86
C GLY A 134 0.15 4.35 -4.31
N LEU A 135 0.11 5.55 -4.88
CA LEU A 135 -0.32 5.77 -6.26
C LEU A 135 0.61 5.09 -7.27
N VAL A 136 1.92 5.30 -7.18
CA VAL A 136 2.90 4.73 -8.11
C VAL A 136 2.94 3.21 -8.03
N ASN A 137 2.78 2.63 -6.83
CA ASN A 137 2.77 1.18 -6.66
C ASN A 137 1.44 0.54 -7.10
N ALA A 138 0.30 1.20 -6.87
CA ALA A 138 -1.00 0.69 -7.27
C ALA A 138 -1.21 0.71 -8.80
N VAL A 139 -0.79 1.80 -9.44
CA VAL A 139 -1.00 1.99 -10.90
C VAL A 139 0.14 1.33 -11.69
N GLY A 140 1.37 1.36 -11.18
CA GLY A 140 2.48 0.59 -11.71
C GLY A 140 2.72 0.82 -13.21
N ASN A 141 2.58 -0.24 -14.00
CA ASN A 141 2.86 -0.21 -15.44
C ASN A 141 1.79 0.57 -16.24
N ASP A 142 0.61 0.80 -15.67
CA ASP A 142 -0.47 1.55 -16.36
C ASP A 142 -0.14 3.04 -16.51
N LEU A 143 0.87 3.55 -15.79
CA LEU A 143 1.43 4.89 -15.96
C LEU A 143 2.23 5.06 -17.27
N GLY A 144 2.58 3.97 -17.95
CA GLY A 144 3.38 4.01 -19.17
C GLY A 144 4.74 4.69 -18.94
N GLU A 145 5.08 5.64 -19.81
CA GLU A 145 6.39 6.32 -19.81
C GLU A 145 6.64 7.14 -18.53
N ALA A 146 5.59 7.57 -17.82
CA ALA A 146 5.72 8.32 -16.58
C ALA A 146 6.17 7.46 -15.38
N GLN A 147 6.04 6.13 -15.46
CA GLN A 147 6.31 5.24 -14.32
C GLN A 147 7.76 5.34 -13.83
N ALA A 148 8.72 5.21 -14.73
CA ALA A 148 10.15 5.23 -14.39
C ALA A 148 10.60 6.54 -13.74
N PRO A 149 10.32 7.73 -14.32
CA PRO A 149 10.70 8.99 -13.68
C PRO A 149 9.97 9.21 -12.34
N LEU A 150 8.69 8.84 -12.22
CA LEU A 150 7.96 8.96 -10.95
C LEU A 150 8.56 8.09 -9.84
N ARG A 151 8.96 6.85 -10.16
CA ARG A 151 9.66 5.96 -9.23
C ARG A 151 11.01 6.52 -8.79
N GLN A 152 11.76 7.08 -9.73
CA GLN A 152 13.04 7.70 -9.44
C GLN A 152 12.88 8.90 -8.51
N MET A 153 11.89 9.76 -8.78
CA MET A 153 11.59 10.91 -7.93
C MET A 153 11.13 10.49 -6.52
N LEU A 154 10.28 9.46 -6.42
CA LEU A 154 9.88 8.90 -5.12
C LEU A 154 11.09 8.40 -4.32
N ALA A 155 12.03 7.69 -4.96
CA ALA A 155 13.23 7.20 -4.29
C ALA A 155 14.11 8.34 -3.77
N GLN A 156 14.24 9.43 -4.54
CA GLN A 156 14.97 10.63 -4.12
C GLN A 156 14.30 11.30 -2.90
N LEU A 157 12.98 11.45 -2.92
CA LEU A 157 12.22 12.03 -1.81
C LEU A 157 12.34 11.19 -0.53
N GLN A 158 12.23 9.87 -0.65
CA GLN A 158 12.40 8.95 0.48
C GLN A 158 13.81 9.03 1.08
N MET A 159 14.84 9.13 0.24
CA MET A 159 16.21 9.33 0.70
C MET A 159 16.37 10.67 1.43
N ALA A 160 15.86 11.77 0.85
CA ALA A 160 15.92 13.10 1.46
C ALA A 160 15.21 13.14 2.82
N PHE A 161 14.03 12.51 2.91
CA PHE A 161 13.30 12.36 4.17
C PHE A 161 14.15 11.63 5.21
N ALA A 162 14.69 10.46 4.87
CA ALA A 162 15.49 9.64 5.77
C ALA A 162 16.77 10.34 6.24
N GLN A 163 17.49 11.02 5.34
CA GLN A 163 18.69 11.79 5.69
C GLN A 163 18.39 12.92 6.66
N GLY A 164 17.24 13.57 6.50
CA GLY A 164 16.82 14.54 7.48
C GLY A 164 16.54 13.92 8.85
N VAL A 165 16.05 12.67 8.94
CA VAL A 165 15.55 12.10 10.21
C VAL A 165 16.69 11.83 11.19
N VAL A 166 17.94 11.81 10.73
CA VAL A 166 19.12 11.61 11.59
C VAL A 166 19.30 12.84 12.50
N PRO A 167 19.08 12.73 13.82
CA PRO A 167 19.42 13.80 14.75
C PRO A 167 20.96 13.97 14.77
N PRO A 168 21.47 15.20 14.94
CA PRO A 168 22.91 15.42 15.05
C PRO A 168 23.49 14.62 16.24
N PRO A 169 24.75 14.13 16.14
CA PRO A 169 25.39 13.29 17.16
C PRO A 169 25.62 14.02 18.49
#